data_AF-A0A098LFE8-F1
#
_entry.id   AF-A0A098LFE8-F1
#
_cell.length_a   1.000
_cell.length_b   1.000
_cell.length_c   1.000
_cell.angle_alpha   90.00
_cell.angle_beta   90.00
_cell.angle_gamma   90.00
#
_symmetry.space_group_name_H-M   'P 1'
#
loop_
_entity.id
_entity.type
_entity.pdbx_description
1 polymer ?
#
loop_
_entity_poly.entity_id
_entity_poly.type
_entity_poly.pdbx_seq_one_letter_code
_entity_poly.pdbx_strand_id
1 'polypeptide(L)'
;MKVSDYRKEKKRKKIKLTLLGRVLLFTLLFCIALLIWNKFRFLFNNQPFLDNRLYPLELDSINATKKKLYKKRADKAELEKNFLNLINKKVFPYWYGTKWDFNGTTETPNDGSIACGYFVTTVLRDMGVPIKRSRMAQCPSEEMIRSLVSKKNVHHLSGIDINTFETKLKQFGNGIYVTGLDKHTGFILLSDEGNYFIHSSGMYPFQVVKEPLLESNVLIKSNYRVVGKISSDEGFLRKWVKHARSQ
;
A
#
# COMPACT_ATOMS: atom_id res chain seq x y z
N MET A 1 5.40 53.07 -65.48
CA MET A 1 5.10 52.86 -64.05
C MET A 1 5.17 51.37 -63.76
N LYS A 2 6.29 50.86 -63.21
CA LYS A 2 6.43 49.45 -62.80
C LYS A 2 6.54 49.42 -61.29
N VAL A 3 5.53 48.88 -60.62
CA VAL A 3 5.55 48.60 -59.18
C VAL A 3 6.26 47.26 -58.99
N SER A 4 7.45 47.28 -58.38
CA SER A 4 8.17 46.06 -58.02
C SER A 4 7.65 45.51 -56.70
N ASP A 5 7.12 44.31 -56.74
CA ASP A 5 6.60 43.58 -55.59
C ASP A 5 7.78 43.05 -54.74
N TYR A 6 7.96 43.55 -53.51
CA TYR A 6 9.10 43.23 -52.65
C TYR A 6 8.67 42.22 -51.57
N ARG A 7 8.70 40.92 -51.90
CA ARG A 7 8.46 39.84 -50.92
C ARG A 7 9.79 39.35 -50.33
N LYS A 8 10.13 39.80 -49.11
CA LYS A 8 11.28 39.29 -48.34
C LYS A 8 10.99 37.87 -47.82
N GLU A 9 11.60 36.84 -48.42
CA GLU A 9 11.69 35.51 -47.82
C GLU A 9 12.68 35.49 -46.63
N LYS A 10 12.15 35.30 -45.42
CA LYS A 10 12.96 35.13 -44.20
C LYS A 10 13.43 33.68 -44.11
N LYS A 11 14.61 33.35 -44.65
CA LYS A 11 15.23 32.01 -44.53
C LYS A 11 15.48 31.65 -43.06
N ARG A 12 14.75 30.66 -42.53
CA ARG A 12 15.03 30.05 -41.21
C ARG A 12 16.33 29.24 -41.28
N LYS A 13 17.40 29.69 -40.61
CA LYS A 13 18.64 28.90 -40.44
C LYS A 13 18.34 27.70 -39.52
N LYS A 14 18.43 26.48 -40.06
CA LYS A 14 18.40 25.24 -39.25
C LYS A 14 19.74 25.08 -38.55
N ILE A 15 19.76 25.20 -37.23
CA ILE A 15 20.94 24.92 -36.41
C ILE A 15 21.17 23.39 -36.45
N LYS A 16 22.27 22.95 -37.07
CA LYS A 16 22.68 21.53 -37.07
C LYS A 16 23.61 21.28 -35.88
N LEU A 17 23.11 20.56 -34.88
CA LEU A 17 23.89 20.18 -33.71
C LEU A 17 24.89 19.07 -34.08
N THR A 18 26.15 19.22 -33.66
CA THR A 18 27.22 18.21 -33.83
C THR A 18 26.86 16.92 -33.09
N LEU A 19 27.46 15.80 -33.47
CA LEU A 19 27.22 14.51 -32.80
C LEU A 19 27.45 14.62 -31.27
N LEU A 20 28.56 15.27 -30.87
CA LEU A 20 28.87 15.53 -29.47
C LEU A 20 27.80 16.41 -28.79
N GLY A 21 27.33 17.45 -29.47
CA GLY A 21 26.25 18.30 -28.95
C GLY A 21 24.92 17.56 -28.78
N ARG A 22 24.62 16.60 -29.67
CA ARG A 22 23.43 15.73 -29.55
C ARG A 22 23.55 14.80 -28.35
N VAL A 23 24.71 14.17 -28.14
CA VAL A 23 24.96 13.30 -26.99
C VAL A 23 24.82 14.08 -25.68
N LEU A 24 25.45 15.26 -25.58
CA LEU A 24 25.36 16.11 -24.39
C LEU A 24 23.93 16.56 -24.10
N LEU A 25 23.17 16.94 -25.14
CA LEU A 25 21.76 17.30 -25.00
C LEU A 25 20.92 16.11 -24.52
N PHE A 26 21.14 14.91 -25.07
CA PHE A 26 20.45 13.69 -24.62
C PHE A 26 20.78 13.35 -23.17
N THR A 27 22.05 13.42 -22.76
CA THR A 27 22.45 13.17 -21.36
C THR A 27 21.83 14.19 -20.42
N LEU A 28 21.79 15.47 -20.81
CA LEU A 28 21.16 16.52 -20.01
C LEU A 28 19.65 16.27 -19.88
N LEU A 29 18.97 15.96 -20.98
CA LEU A 29 17.53 15.63 -20.96
C LEU A 29 17.24 14.37 -20.14
N PHE A 30 18.10 13.36 -20.19
CA PHE A 30 17.98 12.15 -19.38
C PHE A 30 18.19 12.44 -17.88
N CYS A 31 19.20 13.22 -17.52
CA CYS A 31 19.40 13.65 -16.13
C CYS A 31 18.24 14.51 -15.62
N ILE A 32 17.72 15.44 -16.44
CA ILE A 32 16.52 16.23 -16.10
C ILE A 32 15.31 15.30 -15.94
N ALA A 33 15.11 14.34 -16.84
CA ALA A 33 14.03 13.36 -16.73
C ALA A 33 14.17 12.49 -15.48
N LEU A 34 15.38 12.08 -15.09
CA LEU A 34 15.65 11.36 -13.84
C LEU A 34 15.37 12.22 -12.60
N LEU A 35 15.76 13.50 -12.62
CA LEU A 35 15.49 14.43 -11.52
C LEU A 35 14.00 14.72 -11.40
N ILE A 36 13.31 14.95 -12.52
CA ILE A 36 11.85 15.08 -12.57
C ILE A 36 11.21 13.78 -12.08
N TRP A 37 11.66 12.62 -12.54
CA TRP A 37 11.15 11.32 -12.11
C TRP A 37 11.30 11.11 -10.60
N ASN A 38 12.49 11.31 -10.04
CA ASN A 38 12.69 11.21 -8.59
C ASN A 38 11.85 12.22 -7.82
N LYS A 39 11.73 13.45 -8.34
CA LYS A 39 10.94 14.50 -7.72
C LYS A 39 9.44 14.25 -7.83
N PHE A 40 8.96 13.62 -8.90
CA PHE A 40 7.53 13.44 -9.19
C PHE A 40 7.05 11.99 -9.10
N ARG A 41 7.89 11.02 -8.72
CA ARG A 41 7.43 9.62 -8.55
C ARG A 41 6.32 9.50 -7.51
N PHE A 42 6.25 10.45 -6.58
CA PHE A 42 5.15 10.54 -5.62
C PHE A 42 3.81 10.85 -6.29
N LEU A 43 3.76 11.47 -7.48
CA LEU A 43 2.50 11.68 -8.21
C LEU A 43 1.86 10.35 -8.68
N PHE A 44 2.63 9.26 -8.76
CA PHE A 44 2.10 7.93 -9.08
C PHE A 44 1.53 7.20 -7.86
N ASN A 45 1.71 7.75 -6.66
CA ASN A 45 1.08 7.27 -5.43
C ASN A 45 0.29 8.46 -4.88
N ASN A 46 -1.02 8.51 -5.10
CA ASN A 46 -1.90 9.62 -4.68
C ASN A 46 -2.03 9.78 -3.15
N GLN A 47 -1.03 9.33 -2.38
CA GLN A 47 -0.97 9.36 -0.94
C GLN A 47 0.13 10.32 -0.47
N PRO A 48 -0.12 11.11 0.58
CA PRO A 48 0.86 12.06 1.09
C PRO A 48 2.08 11.34 1.66
N PHE A 49 3.27 11.88 1.42
CA PHE A 49 4.48 11.46 2.13
C PHE A 49 4.47 12.05 3.53
N LEU A 50 4.39 11.20 4.55
CA LEU A 50 4.37 11.64 5.95
C LEU A 50 5.78 11.66 6.55
N ASP A 51 5.98 12.54 7.53
CA ASP A 51 7.24 12.63 8.26
C ASP A 51 7.37 11.47 9.25
N ASN A 52 8.24 10.51 8.93
CA ASN A 52 8.50 9.34 9.78
C ASN A 52 8.91 9.66 11.21
N ARG A 53 9.44 10.86 11.49
CA ARG A 53 9.77 11.29 12.87
C ARG A 53 8.53 11.35 13.76
N LEU A 54 7.34 11.49 13.17
CA LEU A 54 6.06 11.48 13.86
C LEU A 54 5.47 10.07 14.02
N TYR A 55 6.00 9.07 13.33
CA TYR A 55 5.44 7.72 13.36
C TYR A 55 5.44 7.11 14.78
N PRO A 56 6.52 7.21 15.58
CA PRO A 56 6.50 6.74 16.97
C PRO A 56 5.39 7.38 17.82
N LEU A 57 5.13 8.68 17.63
CA LEU A 57 4.06 9.39 18.34
C LEU A 57 2.68 8.85 17.94
N GLU A 58 2.48 8.52 16.68
CA GLU A 58 1.25 7.87 16.22
C GLU A 58 1.07 6.49 16.83
N LEU A 59 2.12 5.68 16.92
CA LEU A 59 2.09 4.38 17.60
C LEU A 59 1.74 4.52 19.09
N ASP A 60 2.27 5.54 19.77
CA ASP A 60 1.91 5.84 21.16
C ASP A 60 0.43 6.25 21.29
N SER A 61 -0.09 7.03 20.34
CA SER A 61 -1.50 7.41 20.30
C SER A 61 -2.44 6.20 20.10
N ILE A 62 -2.01 5.22 19.29
CA ILE A 62 -2.72 3.95 19.08
C ILE A 62 -2.74 3.17 20.40
N ASN A 63 -1.59 3.05 21.08
CA ASN A 63 -1.51 2.36 22.37
C ASN A 63 -2.39 3.02 23.45
N ALA A 64 -2.43 4.35 23.50
CA ALA A 64 -3.32 5.09 24.40
C ALA A 64 -4.80 4.79 24.12
N THR A 65 -5.19 4.80 22.83
CA THR A 65 -6.55 4.47 22.39
C THR A 65 -6.94 3.05 22.77
N LYS A 66 -6.04 2.07 22.52
CA LYS A 66 -6.25 0.66 22.89
C LYS A 66 -6.46 0.49 24.38
N LYS A 67 -5.61 1.11 25.21
CA LYS A 67 -5.74 1.08 26.68
C LYS A 67 -7.11 1.61 27.13
N LYS A 68 -7.60 2.70 26.51
CA LYS A 68 -8.92 3.27 26.80
C LYS A 68 -10.05 2.28 26.43
N LEU A 69 -10.01 1.72 25.23
CA LEU A 69 -11.01 0.75 24.74
C LEU A 69 -11.06 -0.51 25.61
N TYR A 70 -9.90 -1.02 26.03
CA TYR A 70 -9.80 -2.18 26.91
C TYR A 70 -10.40 -1.90 28.30
N LYS A 71 -9.98 -0.79 28.95
CA LYS A 71 -10.45 -0.44 30.31
C LYS A 71 -11.96 -0.28 30.39
N LYS A 72 -12.57 0.33 29.37
CA LYS A 72 -14.03 0.57 29.34
C LYS A 72 -14.84 -0.61 28.81
N ARG A 73 -14.19 -1.72 28.43
CA ARG A 73 -14.85 -2.89 27.84
C ARG A 73 -15.71 -2.53 26.62
N ALA A 74 -15.14 -1.74 25.70
CA ALA A 74 -15.81 -1.32 24.47
C ALA A 74 -16.48 -2.50 23.75
N ASP A 75 -17.68 -2.30 23.22
CA ASP A 75 -18.37 -3.33 22.45
C ASP A 75 -17.68 -3.61 21.10
N LYS A 76 -18.15 -4.64 20.39
CA LYS A 76 -17.55 -5.06 19.12
C LYS A 76 -17.58 -3.94 18.06
N ALA A 77 -18.68 -3.22 17.94
CA ALA A 77 -18.86 -2.20 16.91
C ALA A 77 -17.91 -1.02 17.14
N GLU A 78 -17.72 -0.62 18.39
CA GLU A 78 -16.75 0.41 18.75
C GLU A 78 -15.30 -0.05 18.51
N LEU A 79 -14.97 -1.31 18.83
CA LEU A 79 -13.66 -1.86 18.55
C LEU A 79 -13.35 -1.88 17.04
N GLU A 80 -14.31 -2.35 16.24
CA GLU A 80 -14.20 -2.39 14.78
C GLU A 80 -13.98 -0.98 14.21
N LYS A 81 -14.82 -0.01 14.60
CA LYS A 81 -14.70 1.39 14.17
C LYS A 81 -13.33 1.98 14.49
N ASN A 82 -12.85 1.78 15.73
CA ASN A 82 -11.55 2.29 16.13
C ASN A 82 -10.40 1.57 15.41
N PHE A 83 -10.45 0.24 15.28
CA PHE A 83 -9.44 -0.51 14.56
C PHE A 83 -9.27 0.00 13.13
N LEU A 84 -10.39 0.10 12.40
CA LEU A 84 -10.44 0.60 11.01
C LEU A 84 -9.88 2.02 10.90
N ASN A 85 -10.31 2.92 11.78
CA ASN A 85 -9.86 4.31 11.74
C ASN A 85 -8.36 4.44 12.03
N LEU A 86 -7.85 3.72 13.03
CA LEU A 86 -6.44 3.78 13.43
C LEU A 86 -5.52 3.21 12.34
N ILE A 87 -5.79 2.00 11.85
CA ILE A 87 -4.91 1.39 10.83
C ILE A 87 -4.92 2.17 9.51
N ASN A 88 -6.11 2.64 9.07
CA ASN A 88 -6.26 3.34 7.80
C ASN A 88 -5.69 4.76 7.83
N LYS A 89 -5.85 5.49 8.96
CA LYS A 89 -5.47 6.91 9.03
C LYS A 89 -4.14 7.18 9.71
N LYS A 90 -3.67 6.28 10.60
CA LYS A 90 -2.46 6.49 11.40
C LYS A 90 -1.32 5.53 11.08
N VAL A 91 -1.59 4.41 10.40
CA VAL A 91 -0.55 3.42 10.09
C VAL A 91 -0.24 3.36 8.60
N PHE A 92 -1.19 2.99 7.73
CA PHE A 92 -0.92 2.86 6.30
C PHE A 92 -0.29 4.11 5.66
N PRO A 93 -0.72 5.35 5.99
CA PRO A 93 -0.15 6.55 5.39
C PRO A 93 1.36 6.72 5.53
N TYR A 94 1.95 6.27 6.65
CA TYR A 94 3.39 6.33 6.85
C TYR A 94 4.15 5.34 5.97
N TRP A 95 3.56 4.17 5.70
CA TRP A 95 4.21 3.11 4.94
C TRP A 95 4.26 3.38 3.43
N TYR A 96 3.33 4.16 2.88
CA TYR A 96 3.32 4.46 1.44
C TYR A 96 4.66 5.05 0.96
N GLY A 97 5.17 4.51 -0.14
CA GLY A 97 6.47 4.90 -0.69
C GLY A 97 7.68 4.13 -0.16
N THR A 98 7.52 3.35 0.91
CA THR A 98 8.58 2.46 1.42
C THR A 98 8.98 1.48 0.33
N LYS A 99 10.27 1.43 0.00
CA LYS A 99 10.76 0.61 -1.12
C LYS A 99 10.42 -0.86 -0.91
N TRP A 100 10.11 -1.57 -1.98
CA TRP A 100 9.96 -3.00 -1.96
C TRP A 100 11.30 -3.67 -2.22
N ASP A 101 11.55 -4.80 -1.55
CA ASP A 101 12.60 -5.76 -1.86
C ASP A 101 12.11 -7.14 -1.40
N PHE A 102 12.44 -8.21 -2.13
CA PHE A 102 12.03 -9.58 -1.77
C PHE A 102 12.57 -10.01 -0.39
N ASN A 103 13.78 -9.56 -0.04
CA ASN A 103 14.41 -9.78 1.26
C ASN A 103 14.24 -8.56 2.20
N GLY A 104 13.42 -7.57 1.82
CA GLY A 104 13.20 -6.38 2.60
C GLY A 104 12.55 -6.69 3.94
N THR A 105 13.20 -6.32 5.04
CA THR A 105 12.70 -6.58 6.40
C THR A 105 12.62 -5.32 7.26
N THR A 106 12.63 -4.12 6.67
CA THR A 106 12.62 -2.89 7.47
C THR A 106 11.42 -2.84 8.40
N GLU A 107 11.63 -2.20 9.55
CA GLU A 107 10.62 -1.96 10.56
C GLU A 107 10.24 -0.48 10.64
N THR A 108 10.94 0.36 9.87
CA THR A 108 10.75 1.80 9.83
C THR A 108 10.23 2.18 8.44
N PRO A 109 9.06 2.83 8.34
CA PRO A 109 8.55 3.31 7.06
C PRO A 109 9.58 4.19 6.36
N ASN A 110 9.66 4.12 5.03
CA ASN A 110 10.57 4.88 4.15
C ASN A 110 12.08 4.85 4.52
N ASP A 111 12.52 3.94 5.39
CA ASP A 111 13.92 3.72 5.74
C ASP A 111 14.28 2.26 5.45
N GLY A 112 14.98 2.01 4.34
CA GLY A 112 15.22 0.66 3.81
C GLY A 112 14.08 0.13 2.92
N SER A 113 13.89 -1.18 2.92
CA SER A 113 12.93 -1.87 2.05
C SER A 113 12.13 -2.95 2.80
N ILE A 114 10.92 -3.25 2.32
CA ILE A 114 10.00 -4.21 2.95
C ILE A 114 9.36 -5.16 1.93
N ALA A 115 9.42 -6.46 2.20
CA ALA A 115 8.71 -7.48 1.44
C ALA A 115 7.21 -7.52 1.81
N CYS A 116 6.38 -8.18 1.00
CA CYS A 116 4.93 -8.18 1.18
C CYS A 116 4.46 -8.81 2.50
N GLY A 117 5.01 -9.98 2.87
CA GLY A 117 4.71 -10.62 4.15
C GLY A 117 5.20 -9.81 5.35
N TYR A 118 6.40 -9.22 5.25
CA TYR A 118 6.91 -8.32 6.27
C TYR A 118 6.06 -7.07 6.41
N PHE A 119 5.54 -6.50 5.31
CA PHE A 119 4.64 -5.35 5.38
C PHE A 119 3.37 -5.66 6.18
N VAL A 120 2.68 -6.76 5.85
CA VAL A 120 1.45 -7.16 6.57
C VAL A 120 1.73 -7.37 8.06
N THR A 121 2.76 -8.14 8.38
CA THR A 121 3.07 -8.49 9.76
C THR A 121 3.60 -7.31 10.58
N THR A 122 4.38 -6.40 9.96
CA THR A 122 4.86 -5.17 10.60
C THR A 122 3.71 -4.24 10.92
N VAL A 123 2.79 -3.99 9.96
CA VAL A 123 1.59 -3.17 10.22
C VAL A 123 0.72 -3.75 11.33
N LEU A 124 0.50 -5.08 11.34
CA LEU A 124 -0.29 -5.73 12.39
C LEU A 124 0.40 -5.62 13.76
N ARG A 125 1.72 -5.82 13.81
CA ARG A 125 2.51 -5.62 15.03
C ARG A 125 2.48 -4.17 15.50
N ASP A 126 2.54 -3.20 14.60
CA ASP A 126 2.54 -1.77 14.94
C ASP A 126 1.16 -1.31 15.43
N MET A 127 0.08 -1.95 14.94
CA MET A 127 -1.26 -1.89 15.56
C MET A 127 -1.31 -2.58 16.94
N GLY A 128 -0.27 -3.31 17.33
CA GLY A 128 -0.13 -4.08 18.57
C GLY A 128 -0.97 -5.35 18.59
N VAL A 129 -1.17 -5.98 17.43
CA VAL A 129 -1.66 -7.36 17.33
C VAL A 129 -0.54 -8.31 17.77
N PRO A 130 -0.80 -9.32 18.62
CA PRO A 130 0.21 -10.29 19.03
C PRO A 130 0.52 -11.23 17.86
N ILE A 131 1.53 -10.89 17.06
CA ILE A 131 1.94 -11.64 15.88
C ILE A 131 3.45 -11.90 15.91
N LYS A 132 3.87 -13.11 15.56
CA LYS A 132 5.29 -13.46 15.39
C LYS A 132 5.76 -12.94 14.03
N ARG A 133 6.18 -11.67 13.96
CA ARG A 133 6.48 -10.93 12.72
C ARG A 133 7.23 -11.76 11.68
N SER A 134 8.47 -12.15 11.96
CA SER A 134 9.31 -12.84 10.97
C SER A 134 8.78 -14.21 10.58
N ARG A 135 8.29 -15.00 11.53
CA ARG A 135 7.71 -16.33 11.24
C ARG A 135 6.48 -16.21 10.33
N MET A 136 5.57 -15.28 10.64
CA MET A 136 4.33 -15.09 9.88
C MET A 136 4.56 -14.41 8.54
N ALA A 137 5.63 -13.61 8.40
CA ALA A 137 6.01 -13.00 7.14
C ALA A 137 6.53 -14.01 6.11
N GLN A 138 7.07 -15.15 6.59
CA GLN A 138 7.73 -16.17 5.79
C GLN A 138 6.84 -17.40 5.53
N CYS A 139 5.74 -17.56 6.26
CA CYS A 139 4.81 -18.68 6.04
C CYS A 139 3.85 -18.40 4.87
N PRO A 140 3.16 -19.42 4.34
CA PRO A 140 2.09 -19.22 3.38
C PRO A 140 1.06 -18.22 3.91
N SER A 141 0.66 -17.26 3.07
CA SER A 141 -0.24 -16.16 3.46
C SER A 141 -1.58 -16.66 4.03
N GLU A 142 -2.09 -17.78 3.55
CA GLU A 142 -3.28 -18.42 4.09
C GLU A 142 -3.08 -18.95 5.51
N GLU A 143 -1.91 -19.51 5.84
CA GLU A 143 -1.59 -19.96 7.19
C GLU A 143 -1.61 -18.77 8.16
N MET A 144 -0.98 -17.66 7.76
CA MET A 144 -1.06 -16.40 8.51
C MET A 144 -2.51 -15.96 8.69
N ILE A 145 -3.32 -15.92 7.62
CA ILE A 145 -4.74 -15.51 7.69
C ILE A 145 -5.53 -16.39 8.67
N ARG A 146 -5.38 -17.71 8.59
CA ARG A 146 -6.06 -18.67 9.47
C ARG A 146 -5.66 -18.55 10.94
N SER A 147 -4.45 -18.03 11.20
CA SER A 147 -4.01 -17.74 12.57
C SER A 147 -4.61 -16.45 13.16
N LEU A 148 -5.03 -15.52 12.30
CA LEU A 148 -5.52 -14.20 12.69
C LEU A 148 -7.04 -14.18 12.95
N VAL A 149 -7.82 -14.89 12.14
CA VAL A 149 -9.29 -14.82 12.17
C VAL A 149 -9.92 -16.20 12.32
N SER A 150 -11.16 -16.22 12.83
CA SER A 150 -11.96 -17.45 12.87
C SER A 150 -12.33 -17.95 11.47
N LYS A 151 -12.53 -19.26 11.32
CA LYS A 151 -12.81 -19.92 10.03
C LYS A 151 -13.96 -19.28 9.24
N LYS A 152 -14.98 -18.75 9.93
CA LYS A 152 -16.13 -18.08 9.30
C LYS A 152 -15.78 -16.77 8.57
N ASN A 153 -14.64 -16.17 8.89
CA ASN A 153 -14.14 -14.94 8.28
C ASN A 153 -13.05 -15.22 7.22
N VAL A 154 -12.78 -16.48 6.90
CA VAL A 154 -11.86 -16.90 5.84
C VAL A 154 -12.66 -17.29 4.61
N HIS A 155 -12.41 -16.63 3.48
CA HIS A 155 -13.12 -16.87 2.24
C HIS A 155 -12.13 -17.16 1.10
N HIS A 156 -12.34 -18.28 0.41
CA HIS A 156 -11.58 -18.66 -0.79
C HIS A 156 -12.33 -18.15 -2.03
N LEU A 157 -11.66 -17.31 -2.81
CA LEU A 157 -12.20 -16.62 -3.98
C LEU A 157 -11.28 -16.80 -5.19
N SER A 158 -10.73 -18.00 -5.36
CA SER A 158 -9.81 -18.36 -6.43
C SER A 158 -10.55 -18.68 -7.74
N GLY A 159 -9.88 -18.55 -8.89
CA GLY A 159 -10.41 -18.96 -10.19
C GLY A 159 -11.54 -18.09 -10.75
N ILE A 160 -11.72 -16.87 -10.24
CA ILE A 160 -12.73 -15.91 -10.71
C ILE A 160 -12.06 -14.63 -11.22
N ASP A 161 -12.75 -13.87 -12.07
CA ASP A 161 -12.26 -12.57 -12.54
C ASP A 161 -12.34 -11.49 -11.43
N ILE A 162 -11.68 -10.36 -11.66
CA ILE A 162 -11.54 -9.29 -10.65
C ILE A 162 -12.87 -8.62 -10.29
N ASN A 163 -13.83 -8.53 -11.22
CA ASN A 163 -15.14 -7.93 -10.94
C ASN A 163 -15.96 -8.87 -10.06
N THR A 164 -16.01 -10.15 -10.42
CA THR A 164 -16.67 -11.17 -9.58
C THR A 164 -16.03 -11.26 -8.20
N PHE A 165 -14.70 -11.13 -8.11
CA PHE A 165 -13.97 -11.07 -6.84
C PHE A 165 -14.43 -9.89 -5.97
N GLU A 166 -14.50 -8.68 -6.53
CA GLU A 166 -14.98 -7.49 -5.80
C GLU A 166 -16.45 -7.62 -5.38
N THR A 167 -17.32 -8.11 -6.27
CA THR A 167 -18.74 -8.34 -5.96
C THR A 167 -18.91 -9.29 -4.78
N LYS A 168 -18.17 -10.41 -4.74
CA LYS A 168 -18.20 -11.35 -3.61
C LYS A 168 -17.64 -10.73 -2.34
N LEU A 169 -16.54 -9.98 -2.43
CA LEU A 169 -15.97 -9.26 -1.31
C LEU A 169 -16.94 -8.28 -0.66
N LYS A 170 -17.69 -7.52 -1.47
CA LYS A 170 -18.73 -6.59 -1.01
C LYS A 170 -19.83 -7.27 -0.20
N GLN A 171 -20.13 -8.54 -0.47
CA GLN A 171 -21.11 -9.32 0.33
C GLN A 171 -20.65 -9.57 1.77
N PHE A 172 -19.33 -9.52 2.03
CA PHE A 172 -18.77 -9.64 3.38
C PHE A 172 -18.73 -8.27 4.11
N GLY A 173 -19.11 -7.20 3.43
CA GLY A 173 -19.27 -5.84 3.97
C GLY A 173 -17.97 -5.05 4.11
N ASN A 174 -18.11 -3.75 4.38
CA ASN A 174 -16.96 -2.85 4.58
C ASN A 174 -16.04 -3.34 5.70
N GLY A 175 -14.75 -3.05 5.58
CA GLY A 175 -13.75 -3.43 6.56
C GLY A 175 -12.35 -3.62 5.97
N ILE A 176 -11.48 -4.22 6.78
CA ILE A 176 -10.12 -4.57 6.38
C ILE A 176 -9.96 -6.08 6.37
N TYR A 177 -9.37 -6.56 5.30
CA TYR A 177 -9.08 -7.95 5.04
C TYR A 177 -7.57 -8.10 4.86
N VAL A 178 -7.01 -9.19 5.37
CA VAL A 178 -5.71 -9.68 4.91
C VAL A 178 -5.98 -10.58 3.72
N THR A 179 -5.29 -10.35 2.61
CA THR A 179 -5.42 -11.16 1.39
C THR A 179 -4.15 -11.95 1.12
N GLY A 180 -4.32 -13.20 0.73
CA GLY A 180 -3.28 -14.12 0.27
C GLY A 180 -3.50 -14.45 -1.20
N LEU A 181 -2.42 -14.35 -1.97
CA LEU A 181 -2.37 -14.53 -3.42
C LEU A 181 -1.37 -15.64 -3.78
N ASP A 182 -1.21 -15.98 -5.06
CA ASP A 182 -0.31 -17.07 -5.50
C ASP A 182 1.12 -16.94 -4.95
N LYS A 183 1.67 -15.73 -4.98
CA LYS A 183 3.03 -15.41 -4.53
C LYS A 183 3.11 -14.08 -3.79
N HIS A 184 1.98 -13.63 -3.24
CA HIS A 184 1.87 -12.27 -2.70
C HIS A 184 0.87 -12.16 -1.55
N THR A 185 0.95 -11.08 -0.79
CA THR A 185 -0.01 -10.77 0.27
C THR A 185 -0.13 -9.26 0.47
N GLY A 186 -1.26 -8.82 1.01
CA GLY A 186 -1.47 -7.43 1.39
C GLY A 186 -2.77 -7.27 2.17
N PHE A 187 -3.24 -6.03 2.25
CA PHE A 187 -4.53 -5.69 2.82
C PHE A 187 -5.49 -5.29 1.71
N ILE A 188 -6.76 -5.67 1.86
CA ILE A 188 -7.86 -5.09 1.11
C ILE A 188 -8.66 -4.21 2.07
N LEU A 189 -8.86 -2.96 1.68
CA LEU A 189 -9.75 -2.01 2.36
C LEU A 189 -11.02 -1.88 1.52
N LEU A 190 -12.17 -2.23 2.10
CA LEU A 190 -13.49 -1.92 1.54
C LEU A 190 -14.13 -0.83 2.39
N SER A 191 -14.50 0.29 1.78
CA SER A 191 -15.21 1.38 2.43
C SER A 191 -16.10 2.13 1.45
N ASP A 192 -16.94 3.02 1.99
CA ASP A 192 -17.79 3.90 1.18
C ASP A 192 -16.97 4.92 0.37
N GLU A 193 -15.69 5.12 0.72
CA GLU A 193 -14.73 5.98 0.02
C GLU A 193 -14.00 5.23 -1.12
N GLY A 194 -14.27 3.94 -1.29
CA GLY A 194 -13.72 3.09 -2.35
C GLY A 194 -13.04 1.83 -1.83
N ASN A 195 -12.70 0.96 -2.78
CA ASN A 195 -12.09 -0.33 -2.54
C ASN A 195 -10.64 -0.32 -3.01
N TYR A 196 -9.73 -0.67 -2.12
CA TYR A 196 -8.30 -0.52 -2.36
C TYR A 196 -7.53 -1.77 -1.99
N PHE A 197 -6.49 -2.06 -2.76
CA PHE A 197 -5.43 -2.98 -2.39
C PHE A 197 -4.22 -2.21 -1.85
N ILE A 198 -3.80 -2.57 -0.64
CA ILE A 198 -2.70 -1.92 0.07
C ILE A 198 -1.62 -2.96 0.33
N HIS A 199 -0.47 -2.80 -0.31
CA HIS A 199 0.58 -3.82 -0.29
C HIS A 199 1.95 -3.23 -0.61
N SER A 200 3.02 -3.92 -0.19
CA SER A 200 4.36 -3.68 -0.72
C SER A 200 4.49 -4.33 -2.09
N SER A 201 4.50 -3.54 -3.17
CA SER A 201 4.43 -4.05 -4.53
C SER A 201 5.78 -4.50 -5.06
N GLY A 202 5.89 -5.77 -5.48
CA GLY A 202 7.01 -6.27 -6.28
C GLY A 202 6.89 -5.97 -7.77
N MET A 203 5.87 -5.21 -8.17
CA MET A 203 5.75 -4.61 -9.49
C MET A 203 5.96 -3.10 -9.39
N TYR A 204 6.25 -2.45 -10.52
CA TYR A 204 6.35 -0.98 -10.59
C TYR A 204 5.17 -0.32 -9.83
N PRO A 205 5.41 0.64 -8.90
CA PRO A 205 6.66 1.39 -8.66
C PRO A 205 7.66 0.78 -7.65
N PHE A 206 7.57 -0.50 -7.32
CA PHE A 206 8.47 -1.20 -6.39
C PHE A 206 8.51 -0.58 -4.99
N GLN A 207 7.32 -0.38 -4.41
CA GLN A 207 7.14 0.23 -3.09
C GLN A 207 5.77 -0.12 -2.50
N VAL A 208 5.53 0.25 -1.25
CA VAL A 208 4.20 0.20 -0.65
C VAL A 208 3.27 1.21 -1.32
N VAL A 209 2.12 0.71 -1.79
CA VAL A 209 1.12 1.49 -2.52
C VAL A 209 -0.28 1.23 -1.97
N LYS A 210 -1.19 2.17 -2.23
CA LYS A 210 -2.64 2.01 -2.16
C LYS A 210 -3.19 2.20 -3.57
N GLU A 211 -3.62 1.12 -4.21
CA GLU A 211 -4.16 1.14 -5.57
C GLU A 211 -5.64 0.73 -5.58
N PRO A 212 -6.45 1.24 -6.53
CA PRO A 212 -7.84 0.80 -6.69
C PRO A 212 -7.90 -0.73 -6.89
N LEU A 213 -8.82 -1.40 -6.19
CA LEU A 213 -8.89 -2.86 -6.17
C LEU A 213 -9.03 -3.46 -7.58
N LEU A 214 -9.90 -2.87 -8.41
CA LEU A 214 -10.17 -3.33 -9.77
C LEU A 214 -9.04 -3.04 -10.77
N GLU A 215 -8.12 -2.13 -10.44
CA GLU A 215 -6.99 -1.73 -11.28
C GLU A 215 -5.69 -2.43 -10.88
N SER A 216 -5.69 -3.15 -9.75
CA SER A 216 -4.52 -3.86 -9.25
C SER A 216 -4.12 -5.01 -10.18
N ASN A 217 -3.05 -4.81 -10.95
CA ASN A 217 -2.47 -5.87 -11.77
C ASN A 217 -2.02 -7.09 -10.95
N VAL A 218 -1.63 -6.88 -9.68
CA VAL A 218 -1.27 -7.97 -8.76
C VAL A 218 -2.48 -8.84 -8.48
N LEU A 219 -3.63 -8.23 -8.14
CA LEU A 219 -4.86 -8.97 -7.89
C LEU A 219 -5.39 -9.62 -9.16
N ILE A 220 -5.43 -8.89 -10.29
CA ILE A 220 -5.96 -9.38 -11.57
C ILE A 220 -5.23 -10.65 -12.01
N LYS A 221 -3.89 -10.67 -11.94
CA LYS A 221 -3.07 -11.80 -12.41
C LYS A 221 -3.04 -13.00 -11.47
N SER A 222 -3.44 -12.84 -10.21
CA SER A 222 -3.44 -13.93 -9.23
C SER A 222 -4.62 -14.86 -9.46
N ASN A 223 -4.39 -16.14 -9.72
CA ASN A 223 -5.46 -17.15 -9.78
C ASN A 223 -5.92 -17.58 -8.38
N TYR A 224 -4.98 -17.71 -7.45
CA TYR A 224 -5.28 -17.98 -6.05
C TYR A 224 -5.64 -16.69 -5.31
N ARG A 225 -6.79 -16.64 -4.63
CA ARG A 225 -7.16 -15.52 -3.76
C ARG A 225 -7.89 -16.02 -2.52
N VAL A 226 -7.33 -15.76 -1.35
CA VAL A 226 -7.95 -16.02 -0.04
C VAL A 226 -7.98 -14.74 0.76
N VAL A 227 -9.09 -14.47 1.44
CA VAL A 227 -9.25 -13.27 2.25
C VAL A 227 -9.68 -13.62 3.66
N GLY A 228 -9.12 -12.92 4.65
CA GLY A 228 -9.50 -13.00 6.05
C GLY A 228 -9.97 -11.64 6.56
N LYS A 229 -11.25 -11.50 6.90
CA LYS A 229 -11.78 -10.23 7.43
C LYS A 229 -11.37 -10.04 8.89
N ILE A 230 -10.35 -9.20 9.13
CA ILE A 230 -9.81 -8.98 10.48
C ILE A 230 -10.64 -7.96 11.27
N SER A 231 -11.23 -6.96 10.61
CA SER A 231 -11.89 -5.85 11.29
C SER A 231 -13.22 -6.23 11.95
N SER A 232 -13.84 -7.34 11.55
CA SER A 232 -15.13 -7.81 12.09
C SER A 232 -15.02 -9.09 12.93
N ASP A 233 -13.82 -9.63 13.09
CA ASP A 233 -13.57 -10.81 13.92
C ASP A 233 -13.41 -10.40 15.39
N GLU A 234 -14.39 -10.76 16.22
CA GLU A 234 -14.35 -10.35 17.63
C GLU A 234 -13.15 -10.95 18.38
N GLY A 235 -12.77 -12.20 18.08
CA GLY A 235 -11.62 -12.82 18.72
C GLY A 235 -10.33 -12.06 18.41
N PHE A 236 -10.15 -11.65 17.15
CA PHE A 236 -9.06 -10.79 16.72
C PHE A 236 -9.07 -9.44 17.44
N LEU A 237 -10.21 -8.72 17.43
CA LEU A 237 -10.32 -7.39 18.03
C LEU A 237 -10.07 -7.41 19.55
N ARG A 238 -10.57 -8.44 20.25
CA ARG A 238 -10.34 -8.62 21.69
C ARG A 238 -8.86 -8.89 22.00
N LYS A 239 -8.19 -9.72 21.18
CA LYS A 239 -6.74 -9.91 21.30
C LYS A 239 -5.97 -8.62 21.04
N TRP A 240 -6.37 -7.85 20.03
CA TRP A 240 -5.75 -6.58 19.68
C TRP A 240 -5.77 -5.59 20.85
N VAL A 241 -6.93 -5.31 21.45
CA VAL A 241 -6.99 -4.32 22.56
C VAL A 241 -6.36 -4.80 23.86
N LYS A 242 -6.27 -6.12 24.08
CA LYS A 242 -5.68 -6.70 25.30
C LYS A 242 -4.15 -6.55 25.36
N HIS A 243 -3.45 -6.59 24.22
CA HIS A 243 -1.99 -6.61 24.19
C HIS A 243 -1.42 -5.22 23.92
N ALA A 244 -0.44 -4.81 24.73
CA ALA A 244 0.44 -3.70 24.39
C ALA A 244 1.42 -4.14 23.29
N ARG A 245 1.92 -3.18 22.50
CA ARG A 245 2.99 -3.43 21.52
C ARG A 245 4.19 -4.07 22.24
N SER A 246 4.63 -5.26 21.80
CA SER A 246 5.93 -5.81 22.18
C SER A 246 6.98 -4.96 21.46
N GLN A 247 7.98 -4.47 22.20
CA GLN A 247 9.18 -3.90 21.58
C GLN A 247 9.97 -4.99 20.87
#